data_AF-A0A5C7LFA9-F1
#
_entry.id   AF-A0A5C7LFA9-F1
#
_cell.length_a   1.000
_cell.length_b   1.000
_cell.length_c   1.000
_cell.angle_alpha   90.00
_cell.angle_beta   90.00
_cell.angle_gamma   90.00
#
_symmetry.space_group_name_H-M   'P 1'
#
loop_
_entity.id
_entity.type
_entity.pdbx_description
1 polymer ?
#
loop_
_entity_poly.entity_id
_entity_poly.type
_entity_poly.pdbx_seq_one_letter_code
_entity_poly.pdbx_strand_id
1 'polypeptide(L)'
;MPPAGRKIIKRKPKGGATPQEFYFNAGTQDSIVEFNNEKDVKTKTKIFVEGILPAFNKLVENLINVYGFQIQYESRHDLQAETVQFLYGALAKFDPSKGTKAFSYFNVVAKNFLICRSKQSHRIINTFTSLDDRETLSAHDLETIENHNISISPEEALINEHNAKKLARLLQLIQDQTATENEVEAFKGIRVLFDNLEDLDFLNKRAVMLYLREITTLKSPKQLSSVLTVLKKYYKTAKEQLEIQEGERLAPAQPEEEEVELQS
;
A
#
# COMPACT_ATOMS: atom_id res chain seq x y z
N MET A 1 29.93 -27.56 -30.37
CA MET A 1 30.42 -27.45 -28.98
C MET A 1 29.23 -27.44 -28.04
N PRO A 2 29.12 -28.35 -27.06
CA PRO A 2 28.02 -28.31 -26.09
C PRO A 2 28.27 -27.24 -25.00
N PRO A 3 27.22 -26.59 -24.48
CA PRO A 3 27.36 -25.50 -23.52
C PRO A 3 27.80 -25.98 -22.14
N ALA A 4 28.72 -25.23 -21.52
CA ALA A 4 29.32 -25.52 -20.23
C ALA A 4 28.28 -25.58 -19.10
N GLY A 5 28.22 -26.73 -18.40
CA GLY A 5 27.35 -26.93 -17.25
C GLY A 5 27.68 -25.99 -16.09
N ARG A 6 26.65 -25.39 -15.48
CA ARG A 6 26.77 -24.55 -14.28
C ARG A 6 27.33 -25.40 -13.12
N LYS A 7 28.44 -24.95 -12.53
CA LYS A 7 29.04 -25.60 -11.35
C LYS A 7 28.09 -25.50 -10.15
N ILE A 8 27.60 -26.65 -9.68
CA ILE A 8 26.82 -26.76 -8.44
C ILE A 8 27.80 -26.64 -7.27
N ILE A 9 27.77 -25.51 -6.55
CA ILE A 9 28.56 -25.32 -5.34
C ILE A 9 27.91 -26.15 -4.22
N LYS A 10 28.44 -27.35 -3.95
CA LYS A 10 28.07 -28.14 -2.78
C LYS A 10 28.77 -27.56 -1.55
N ARG A 11 28.03 -26.86 -0.70
CA ARG A 11 28.50 -26.47 0.64
C ARG A 11 28.60 -27.73 1.51
N LYS A 12 29.76 -27.96 2.15
CA LYS A 12 29.91 -29.04 3.14
C LYS A 12 28.97 -28.75 4.33
N PRO A 13 28.21 -29.73 4.84
CA PRO A 13 27.45 -29.53 6.07
C PRO A 13 28.43 -29.30 7.22
N LYS A 14 28.24 -28.22 7.98
CA LYS A 14 28.93 -28.02 9.26
C LYS A 14 28.50 -29.14 10.21
N GLY A 15 29.48 -29.71 10.92
CA GLY A 15 29.40 -31.01 11.59
C GLY A 15 28.19 -31.25 12.48
N GLY A 16 27.80 -32.53 12.56
CA GLY A 16 27.14 -33.13 13.73
C GLY A 16 25.79 -32.57 14.16
N ALA A 17 25.14 -31.71 13.37
CA ALA A 17 23.79 -31.27 13.67
C ALA A 17 22.83 -32.46 13.52
N THR A 18 22.07 -32.74 14.58
CA THR A 18 20.88 -33.60 14.50
C THR A 18 20.04 -33.18 13.28
N PRO A 19 19.38 -34.11 12.57
CA PRO A 19 18.53 -33.75 11.44
C PRO A 19 17.56 -32.67 11.89
N GLN A 20 17.68 -31.47 11.33
CA GLN A 20 16.78 -30.38 11.68
C GLN A 20 15.39 -30.80 11.23
N GLU A 21 14.50 -31.06 12.19
CA GLU A 21 13.13 -31.47 11.90
C GLU A 21 12.40 -30.28 11.28
N PHE A 22 12.24 -30.33 9.96
CA PHE A 22 11.56 -29.28 9.23
C PHE A 22 10.06 -29.46 9.39
N TYR A 23 9.39 -28.44 9.94
CA TYR A 23 7.93 -28.39 10.03
C TYR A 23 7.25 -28.33 8.65
N PHE A 24 8.00 -28.06 7.58
CA PHE A 24 7.54 -28.09 6.20
C PHE A 24 8.43 -29.04 5.41
N ASN A 25 7.92 -30.24 5.13
CA ASN A 25 8.70 -31.32 4.50
C ASN A 25 8.10 -31.73 3.15
N ALA A 26 8.69 -32.74 2.51
CA ALA A 26 8.18 -33.27 1.24
C ALA A 26 6.75 -33.81 1.37
N GLY A 27 6.43 -34.48 2.49
CA GLY A 27 5.09 -34.97 2.78
C GLY A 27 4.05 -33.86 2.84
N THR A 28 4.36 -32.71 3.47
CA THR A 28 3.47 -31.53 3.45
C THR A 28 3.21 -31.05 2.03
N GLN A 29 4.23 -31.03 1.17
CA GLN A 29 4.07 -30.65 -0.23
C GLN A 29 3.17 -31.64 -0.98
N ASP A 30 3.35 -32.94 -0.74
CA ASP A 30 2.54 -33.99 -1.35
C ASP A 30 1.08 -33.88 -0.88
N SER A 31 0.84 -33.65 0.42
CA SER A 31 -0.51 -33.41 0.96
C SER A 31 -1.17 -32.17 0.36
N ILE A 32 -0.42 -31.10 0.06
CA ILE A 32 -0.95 -29.92 -0.64
C ILE A 32 -1.38 -30.27 -2.07
N VAL A 33 -0.59 -31.09 -2.78
CA VAL A 33 -0.94 -31.53 -4.13
C VAL A 33 -2.17 -32.45 -4.09
N GLU A 34 -2.23 -33.37 -3.12
CA GLU A 34 -3.37 -34.26 -2.91
C GLU A 34 -4.65 -33.46 -2.58
N PHE A 35 -4.57 -32.50 -1.66
CA PHE A 35 -5.67 -31.60 -1.30
C PHE A 35 -6.25 -30.84 -2.49
N ASN A 36 -5.40 -30.43 -3.44
CA ASN A 36 -5.83 -29.71 -4.63
C ASN A 36 -6.47 -30.63 -5.70
N ASN A 37 -6.12 -31.91 -5.72
CA ASN A 37 -6.68 -32.89 -6.66
C ASN A 37 -7.93 -33.60 -6.11
N GLU A 38 -8.11 -33.61 -4.79
CA GLU A 38 -9.24 -34.25 -4.13
C GLU A 38 -10.55 -33.48 -4.34
N LYS A 39 -11.63 -34.23 -4.62
CA LYS A 39 -12.98 -33.70 -4.85
C LYS A 39 -13.89 -33.89 -3.65
N ASP A 40 -13.69 -34.95 -2.87
CA ASP A 40 -14.50 -35.21 -1.69
C ASP A 40 -14.12 -34.28 -0.53
N VAL A 41 -15.12 -33.58 0.00
CA VAL A 41 -14.92 -32.58 1.07
C VAL A 41 -14.41 -33.23 2.35
N LYS A 42 -14.88 -34.44 2.69
CA LYS A 42 -14.47 -35.12 3.93
C LYS A 42 -13.00 -35.53 3.87
N THR A 43 -12.60 -36.16 2.78
CA THR A 43 -11.21 -36.56 2.53
C THR A 43 -10.29 -35.34 2.47
N LYS A 44 -10.72 -34.29 1.76
CA LYS A 44 -10.01 -33.01 1.69
C LYS A 44 -9.79 -32.35 3.06
N THR A 45 -10.79 -32.40 3.93
CA THR A 45 -10.69 -31.88 5.30
C THR A 45 -9.66 -32.67 6.10
N LYS A 46 -9.64 -34.00 5.99
CA LYS A 46 -8.64 -34.85 6.67
C LYS A 46 -7.23 -34.53 6.21
N ILE A 47 -6.99 -34.47 4.90
CA ILE A 47 -5.68 -34.12 4.33
C ILE A 47 -5.19 -32.77 4.86
N PHE A 48 -6.09 -31.78 4.94
CA PHE A 48 -5.73 -30.47 5.48
C PHE A 48 -5.38 -30.53 6.97
N VAL A 49 -6.25 -31.10 7.79
CA VAL A 49 -6.08 -31.12 9.25
C VAL A 49 -4.84 -31.91 9.68
N GLU A 50 -4.58 -33.05 9.02
CA GLU A 50 -3.49 -33.94 9.39
C GLU A 50 -2.17 -33.60 8.69
N GLY A 51 -2.21 -33.27 7.39
CA GLY A 51 -1.02 -33.13 6.56
C GLY A 51 -0.51 -31.70 6.37
N ILE A 52 -1.39 -30.69 6.48
CA ILE A 52 -1.07 -29.30 6.08
C ILE A 52 -1.12 -28.34 7.26
N LEU A 53 -2.18 -28.42 8.08
CA LEU A 53 -2.45 -27.50 9.17
C LEU A 53 -1.30 -27.42 10.20
N PRO A 54 -0.68 -28.52 10.65
CA PRO A 54 0.45 -28.45 11.60
C PRO A 54 1.64 -27.68 11.02
N ALA A 55 1.94 -27.87 9.74
CA ALA A 55 3.01 -27.19 9.04
C ALA A 55 2.73 -25.69 8.88
N PHE A 56 1.48 -25.32 8.55
CA PHE A 56 1.06 -23.93 8.43
C PHE A 56 1.07 -23.21 9.78
N ASN A 57 0.57 -23.86 10.84
CA ASN A 57 0.62 -23.31 12.19
C ASN A 57 2.07 -22.98 12.59
N LYS A 58 3.01 -23.92 12.41
CA LYS A 58 4.42 -23.68 12.72
C LYS A 58 5.10 -22.67 11.81
N LEU A 59 4.75 -22.64 10.52
CA LEU A 59 5.24 -21.61 9.60
C LEU A 59 4.88 -20.21 10.08
N VAL A 60 3.60 -19.99 10.37
CA VAL A 60 3.08 -18.68 10.76
C VAL A 60 3.57 -18.28 12.16
N GLU A 61 3.58 -19.19 13.12
CA GLU A 61 4.16 -18.97 14.46
C GLU A 61 5.61 -18.48 14.36
N ASN A 62 6.43 -19.15 13.54
CA ASN A 62 7.81 -18.75 13.33
C ASN A 62 7.93 -17.38 12.65
N LEU A 63 7.08 -17.08 11.67
CA LEU A 63 7.08 -15.77 11.02
C LEU A 63 6.73 -14.64 11.99
N ILE A 64 5.70 -14.83 12.82
CA ILE A 64 5.29 -13.87 13.84
C ILE A 64 6.45 -13.65 14.84
N ASN A 65 7.07 -14.72 15.33
CA ASN A 65 8.13 -14.64 16.32
C ASN A 65 9.44 -14.02 15.76
N VAL A 66 9.85 -14.38 14.54
CA VAL A 66 11.10 -13.90 13.94
C VAL A 66 11.00 -12.44 13.52
N TYR A 67 9.86 -12.02 12.97
CA TYR A 67 9.67 -10.65 12.48
C TYR A 67 9.01 -9.72 13.50
N GLY A 68 8.53 -10.26 14.63
CA GLY A 68 7.91 -9.47 15.69
C GLY A 68 6.57 -8.84 15.28
N PHE A 69 5.79 -9.50 14.41
CA PHE A 69 4.48 -9.00 14.02
C PHE A 69 3.54 -8.95 15.23
N GLN A 70 2.98 -7.78 15.49
CA GLN A 70 2.01 -7.52 16.55
C GLN A 70 0.92 -6.62 16.01
N ILE A 71 -0.31 -6.88 16.44
CA ILE A 71 -1.50 -6.08 16.11
C ILE A 71 -2.09 -5.62 17.44
N GLN A 72 -2.45 -4.35 17.51
CA GLN A 72 -3.04 -3.78 18.72
C GLN A 72 -4.42 -4.43 18.98
N TYR A 73 -4.70 -4.77 20.23
CA TYR A 73 -5.93 -5.43 20.68
C TYR A 73 -6.18 -6.83 20.12
N GLU A 74 -5.20 -7.46 19.47
CA GLU A 74 -5.30 -8.82 18.95
C GLU A 74 -4.23 -9.73 19.57
N SER A 75 -4.61 -10.95 19.96
CA SER A 75 -3.63 -11.90 20.50
C SER A 75 -2.77 -12.48 19.38
N ARG A 76 -1.55 -12.91 19.71
CA ARG A 76 -0.67 -13.59 18.74
C ARG A 76 -1.31 -14.86 18.16
N HIS A 77 -2.13 -15.54 18.97
CA HIS A 77 -2.84 -16.74 18.56
C HIS A 77 -3.93 -16.42 17.53
N ASP A 78 -4.64 -15.31 17.71
CA ASP A 78 -5.69 -14.89 16.76
C ASP A 78 -5.08 -14.47 15.42
N LEU A 79 -4.00 -13.69 15.45
CA LEU A 79 -3.25 -13.33 14.24
C LEU A 79 -2.71 -14.58 13.51
N GLN A 80 -2.25 -15.58 14.28
CA GLN A 80 -1.83 -16.86 13.71
C GLN A 80 -3.00 -17.58 13.03
N ALA A 81 -4.14 -17.71 13.71
CA ALA A 81 -5.33 -18.38 13.20
C ALA A 81 -5.87 -17.69 11.93
N GLU A 82 -5.96 -16.36 11.94
CA GLU A 82 -6.37 -15.56 10.79
C GLU A 82 -5.45 -15.78 9.58
N THR A 83 -4.14 -15.75 9.82
CA THR A 83 -3.16 -15.98 8.74
C THR A 83 -3.25 -17.40 8.19
N VAL A 84 -3.44 -18.41 9.03
CA VAL A 84 -3.61 -19.80 8.60
C VAL A 84 -4.90 -19.98 7.79
N GLN A 85 -5.99 -19.32 8.20
CA GLN A 85 -7.25 -19.31 7.45
C GLN A 85 -7.08 -18.64 6.06
N PHE A 86 -6.30 -17.57 5.99
CA PHE A 86 -5.94 -16.96 4.70
C PHE A 86 -5.12 -17.92 3.82
N LEU A 87 -4.15 -18.63 4.40
CA LEU A 87 -3.34 -19.62 3.66
C LEU A 87 -4.17 -20.80 3.16
N TYR A 88 -5.20 -21.23 3.90
CA TYR A 88 -6.17 -22.22 3.43
C TYR A 88 -6.83 -21.77 2.12
N GLY A 89 -7.27 -20.52 2.03
CA GLY A 89 -7.83 -19.94 0.79
C GLY A 89 -6.79 -19.80 -0.33
N ALA A 90 -5.50 -19.73 0.00
CA ALA A 90 -4.41 -19.67 -0.98
C ALA A 90 -3.97 -21.04 -1.52
N LEU A 91 -4.39 -22.16 -0.90
CA LEU A 91 -4.02 -23.52 -1.33
C LEU A 91 -4.39 -23.79 -2.79
N ALA A 92 -5.60 -23.41 -3.20
CA ALA A 92 -6.08 -23.61 -4.56
C ALA A 92 -5.29 -22.82 -5.63
N LYS A 93 -4.50 -21.82 -5.22
CA LYS A 93 -3.67 -20.99 -6.11
C LYS A 93 -2.25 -21.56 -6.28
N PHE A 94 -1.88 -22.54 -5.48
CA PHE A 94 -0.57 -23.18 -5.56
C PHE A 94 -0.52 -24.17 -6.73
N ASP A 95 0.51 -24.04 -7.56
CA ASP A 95 0.72 -24.86 -8.75
C ASP A 95 2.12 -25.50 -8.71
N PRO A 96 2.20 -26.82 -8.51
CA PRO A 96 3.48 -27.53 -8.44
C PRO A 96 4.22 -27.59 -9.78
N SER A 97 3.51 -27.43 -10.92
CA SER A 97 4.13 -27.49 -12.26
C SER A 97 5.12 -26.35 -12.52
N LYS A 98 4.98 -25.23 -11.79
CA LYS A 98 5.89 -24.07 -11.85
C LYS A 98 7.25 -24.34 -11.21
N GLY A 99 7.48 -25.53 -10.65
CA GLY A 99 8.76 -25.90 -10.01
C GLY A 99 9.07 -25.15 -8.71
N THR A 100 8.10 -24.39 -8.18
CA THR A 100 8.26 -23.65 -6.92
C THR A 100 7.92 -24.57 -5.76
N LYS A 101 8.83 -24.69 -4.78
CA LYS A 101 8.58 -25.46 -3.56
C LYS A 101 7.43 -24.83 -2.76
N ALA A 102 6.55 -25.67 -2.22
CA ALA A 102 5.40 -25.20 -1.45
C ALA A 102 5.82 -24.28 -0.29
N PHE A 103 6.85 -24.67 0.47
CA PHE A 103 7.42 -23.84 1.54
C PHE A 103 7.77 -22.43 1.06
N SER A 104 8.52 -22.31 -0.05
CA SER A 104 8.96 -21.01 -0.58
C SER A 104 7.79 -20.14 -1.02
N TYR A 105 6.76 -20.74 -1.63
CA TYR A 105 5.54 -20.04 -2.04
C TYR A 105 4.77 -19.51 -0.82
N PHE A 106 4.38 -20.40 0.10
CA PHE A 106 3.56 -20.04 1.25
C PHE A 106 4.29 -19.14 2.24
N ASN A 107 5.62 -19.24 2.35
CA ASN A 107 6.41 -18.32 3.17
C ASN A 107 6.32 -16.87 2.67
N VAL A 108 6.40 -16.65 1.35
CA VAL A 108 6.25 -15.30 0.77
C VAL A 108 4.81 -14.81 0.93
N VAL A 109 3.83 -15.67 0.67
CA VAL A 109 2.41 -15.32 0.78
C VAL A 109 2.03 -14.96 2.22
N ALA A 110 2.40 -15.79 3.19
CA ALA A 110 2.13 -15.56 4.62
C ALA A 110 2.80 -14.28 5.12
N LYS A 111 4.09 -14.07 4.78
CA LYS A 111 4.81 -12.85 5.17
C LYS A 111 4.15 -11.60 4.59
N ASN A 112 3.75 -11.64 3.31
CA ASN A 112 3.07 -10.50 2.69
C ASN A 112 1.72 -10.21 3.34
N PHE A 113 0.96 -11.24 3.71
CA PHE A 113 -0.29 -11.08 4.47
C PHE A 113 -0.04 -10.38 5.82
N LEU A 114 0.91 -10.88 6.62
CA LEU A 114 1.27 -10.30 7.92
C LEU A 114 1.74 -8.84 7.80
N ILE A 115 2.52 -8.51 6.75
CA ILE A 115 2.93 -7.13 6.47
C ILE A 115 1.72 -6.24 6.17
N CYS A 116 0.80 -6.68 5.32
CA CYS A 116 -0.39 -5.92 4.99
C CYS A 116 -1.28 -5.72 6.22
N ARG A 117 -1.48 -6.76 7.01
CA ARG A 117 -2.29 -6.73 8.23
C ARG A 117 -1.71 -5.78 9.28
N SER A 118 -0.40 -5.84 9.51
CA SER A 118 0.29 -4.90 10.40
C SER A 118 0.16 -3.45 9.93
N LYS A 119 0.29 -3.17 8.63
CA LYS A 119 0.06 -1.82 8.09
C LYS A 119 -1.37 -1.33 8.28
N GLN A 120 -2.35 -2.22 8.09
CA GLN A 120 -3.75 -1.90 8.32
C GLN A 120 -4.00 -1.55 9.80
N SER A 121 -3.45 -2.34 10.73
CA SER A 121 -3.52 -2.04 12.16
C SER A 121 -2.89 -0.69 12.50
N HIS A 122 -1.70 -0.39 11.98
CA HIS A 122 -1.07 0.91 12.18
C HIS A 122 -1.91 2.08 11.64
N ARG A 123 -2.55 1.92 10.47
CA ARG A 123 -3.46 2.94 9.94
C ARG A 123 -4.66 3.15 10.85
N ILE A 124 -5.30 2.07 11.31
CA ILE A 124 -6.45 2.15 12.22
C ILE A 124 -6.07 2.89 13.50
N ILE A 125 -4.94 2.54 14.12
CA ILE A 125 -4.45 3.21 15.33
C ILE A 125 -4.21 4.70 15.08
N ASN A 126 -3.59 5.06 13.95
CA ASN A 126 -3.32 6.46 13.63
C ASN A 126 -4.57 7.25 13.21
N THR A 127 -5.67 6.58 12.85
CA THR A 127 -6.92 7.22 12.41
C THR A 127 -7.95 7.31 13.53
N PHE A 128 -7.97 6.31 14.41
CA PHE A 128 -8.96 6.15 15.46
C PHE A 128 -8.27 6.09 16.82
N THR A 129 -8.60 7.05 17.66
CA THR A 129 -8.18 7.10 19.06
C THR A 129 -9.31 6.57 19.95
N SER A 130 -9.04 5.56 20.78
CA SER A 130 -10.01 5.07 21.77
C SER A 130 -10.05 6.03 22.97
N LEU A 131 -11.21 6.57 23.32
CA LEU A 131 -11.38 7.44 24.48
C LEU A 131 -11.42 6.66 25.82
N ASP A 132 -11.78 5.38 25.75
CA ASP A 132 -11.97 4.53 26.95
C ASP A 132 -10.65 3.97 27.50
N ASP A 133 -9.62 3.85 26.67
CA ASP A 133 -8.33 3.27 27.04
C ASP A 133 -7.27 4.37 27.24
N ARG A 134 -7.33 5.03 28.39
CA ARG A 134 -6.44 6.18 28.70
C ARG A 134 -4.97 5.79 28.87
N GLU A 135 -4.66 4.51 29.09
CA GLU A 135 -3.28 4.03 29.27
C GLU A 135 -2.55 3.82 27.95
N THR A 136 -3.28 3.62 26.84
CA THR A 136 -2.69 3.41 25.50
C THR A 136 -2.66 4.67 24.64
N LEU A 137 -3.22 5.78 25.10
CA LEU A 137 -3.16 7.08 24.43
C LEU A 137 -1.70 7.55 24.30
N SER A 138 -1.25 7.75 23.06
CA SER A 138 0.03 8.41 22.82
C SER A 138 -0.05 9.89 23.19
N ALA A 139 1.11 10.55 23.31
CA ALA A 139 1.16 12.00 23.53
C ALA A 139 0.43 12.78 22.42
N HIS A 140 0.49 12.29 21.18
CA HIS A 140 -0.25 12.84 20.04
C HIS A 140 -1.76 12.65 20.18
N ASP A 141 -2.21 11.51 20.70
CA ASP A 141 -3.63 11.25 20.95
C ASP A 141 -4.19 12.18 22.04
N LEU A 142 -3.44 12.38 23.11
CA LEU A 142 -3.79 13.34 24.17
C LEU A 142 -3.89 14.77 23.63
N GLU A 143 -2.89 15.19 22.84
CA GLU A 143 -2.92 16.49 22.17
C GLU A 143 -4.13 16.61 21.22
N THR A 144 -4.44 15.56 20.45
CA THR A 144 -5.59 15.55 19.54
C THR A 144 -6.91 15.64 20.32
N ILE A 145 -7.05 14.94 21.45
CA ILE A 145 -8.24 14.98 22.30
C ILE A 145 -8.40 16.36 22.98
N GLU A 146 -7.31 16.90 23.55
CA GLU A 146 -7.30 18.22 24.17
C GLU A 146 -7.62 19.32 23.15
N ASN A 147 -7.10 19.18 21.93
CA ASN A 147 -7.29 20.13 20.85
C ASN A 147 -8.53 19.85 19.99
N HIS A 148 -9.27 18.75 20.22
CA HIS A 148 -10.44 18.36 19.42
C HIS A 148 -11.53 19.44 19.43
N ASN A 149 -11.60 20.23 20.50
CA ASN A 149 -12.55 21.32 20.66
C ASN A 149 -11.90 22.72 20.56
N ILE A 150 -10.61 22.77 20.24
CA ILE A 150 -9.93 24.03 19.93
C ILE A 150 -10.24 24.34 18.47
N SER A 151 -10.87 25.48 18.23
CA SER A 151 -11.08 25.96 16.88
C SER A 151 -9.72 26.10 16.19
N ILE A 152 -9.62 25.56 14.97
CA ILE A 152 -8.46 25.74 14.09
C ILE A 152 -8.06 27.21 14.15
N SER A 153 -6.76 27.49 14.37
CA SER A 153 -6.29 28.87 14.40
C SER A 153 -6.76 29.60 13.13
N PRO A 154 -7.21 30.86 13.21
CA PRO A 154 -7.58 31.62 12.01
C PRO A 154 -6.51 31.59 10.93
N GLU A 155 -5.23 31.52 11.33
CA GLU A 155 -4.08 31.36 10.43
C GLU A 155 -4.08 30.00 9.73
N GLU A 156 -4.25 28.91 10.46
CA GLU A 156 -4.31 27.55 9.90
C GLU A 156 -5.52 27.35 9.00
N ALA A 157 -6.67 27.94 9.36
CA ALA A 157 -7.87 27.91 8.54
C ALA A 157 -7.65 28.63 7.20
N LEU A 158 -6.99 29.79 7.22
CA LEU A 158 -6.58 30.51 6.02
C LEU A 158 -5.58 29.72 5.18
N ILE A 159 -4.60 29.05 5.80
CA ILE A 159 -3.62 28.20 5.10
C ILE A 159 -4.33 27.03 4.42
N ASN A 160 -5.25 26.35 5.12
CA ASN A 160 -6.00 25.22 4.57
C ASN A 160 -6.90 25.65 3.41
N GLU A 161 -7.63 26.75 3.56
CA GLU A 161 -8.45 27.33 2.49
C GLU A 161 -7.58 27.73 1.29
N HIS A 162 -6.43 28.35 1.53
CA HIS A 162 -5.48 28.70 0.50
C HIS A 162 -4.96 27.46 -0.25
N ASN A 163 -4.56 26.41 0.47
CA ASN A 163 -4.09 25.15 -0.10
C ASN A 163 -5.19 24.45 -0.91
N ALA A 164 -6.42 24.42 -0.42
CA ALA A 164 -7.57 23.86 -1.14
C ALA A 164 -7.84 24.63 -2.45
N LYS A 165 -7.83 25.96 -2.40
CA LYS A 165 -7.99 26.81 -3.60
C LYS A 165 -6.84 26.62 -4.59
N LYS A 166 -5.60 26.50 -4.11
CA LYS A 166 -4.42 26.24 -4.94
C LYS A 166 -4.53 24.90 -5.65
N LEU A 167 -4.91 23.85 -4.93
CA LEU A 167 -5.13 22.52 -5.50
C LEU A 167 -6.25 22.54 -6.55
N ALA A 168 -7.38 23.18 -6.25
CA ALA A 168 -8.50 23.30 -7.20
C ALA A 168 -8.09 24.02 -8.49
N ARG A 169 -7.34 25.12 -8.38
CA ARG A 169 -6.80 25.84 -9.55
C ARG A 169 -5.82 24.99 -10.35
N LEU A 170 -4.93 24.27 -9.67
CA LEU A 170 -3.96 23.40 -10.33
C LEU A 170 -4.67 22.29 -11.14
N LEU A 171 -5.69 21.66 -10.56
CA LEU A 171 -6.48 20.66 -11.27
C LEU A 171 -7.20 21.27 -12.48
N GLN A 172 -7.77 22.46 -12.33
CA GLN A 172 -8.43 23.16 -13.43
C GLN A 172 -7.47 23.48 -14.59
N LEU A 173 -6.27 24.02 -14.29
CA LEU A 173 -5.26 24.33 -15.32
C LEU A 173 -4.81 23.08 -16.09
N ILE A 174 -4.70 21.94 -15.42
CA ILE A 174 -4.39 20.68 -16.09
C ILE A 174 -5.55 20.24 -16.96
N GLN A 175 -6.79 20.36 -16.47
CA GLN A 175 -8.00 20.03 -17.23
C GLN A 175 -8.10 20.86 -18.52
N ASP A 176 -7.82 22.16 -18.45
CA ASP A 176 -7.88 23.07 -19.59
C ASP A 176 -6.82 22.75 -20.67
N GLN A 177 -5.72 22.10 -20.28
CA GLN A 177 -4.68 21.64 -21.20
C GLN A 177 -4.95 20.26 -21.80
N THR A 178 -5.92 19.50 -21.26
CA THR A 178 -6.29 18.19 -21.83
C THR A 178 -7.07 18.37 -23.13
N ALA A 179 -6.54 17.82 -24.22
CA ALA A 179 -7.13 17.99 -25.55
C ALA A 179 -7.67 16.66 -26.12
N THR A 180 -6.97 15.56 -25.86
CA THR A 180 -7.37 14.26 -26.41
C THR A 180 -8.39 13.55 -25.52
N GLU A 181 -9.28 12.77 -26.12
CA GLU A 181 -10.28 11.97 -25.38
C GLU A 181 -9.63 11.09 -24.29
N ASN A 182 -8.47 10.52 -24.60
CA ASN A 182 -7.69 9.71 -23.65
C ASN A 182 -7.11 10.54 -22.48
N GLU A 183 -6.68 11.78 -22.72
CA GLU A 183 -6.23 12.69 -21.67
C GLU A 183 -7.38 13.11 -20.76
N VAL A 184 -8.52 13.47 -21.35
CA VAL A 184 -9.73 13.84 -20.61
C VAL A 184 -10.19 12.68 -19.72
N GLU A 185 -10.22 11.46 -20.27
CA GLU A 185 -10.61 10.26 -19.53
C GLU A 185 -9.62 9.94 -18.39
N ALA A 186 -8.31 9.99 -18.67
CA ALA A 186 -7.30 9.78 -17.65
C ALA A 186 -7.39 10.84 -16.53
N PHE A 187 -7.66 12.09 -16.90
CA PHE A 187 -7.80 13.18 -15.95
C PHE A 187 -9.06 13.05 -15.09
N LYS A 188 -10.20 12.62 -15.65
CA LYS A 188 -11.40 12.25 -14.86
C LYS A 188 -11.08 11.19 -13.82
N GLY A 189 -10.32 10.16 -14.19
CA GLY A 189 -9.88 9.13 -13.26
C GLY A 189 -8.98 9.67 -12.14
N ILE A 190 -8.08 10.61 -12.46
CA ILE A 190 -7.26 11.30 -11.46
C ILE A 190 -8.15 12.11 -10.50
N ARG A 191 -9.12 12.86 -11.02
CA ARG A 191 -10.04 13.67 -10.20
C ARG A 191 -10.83 12.82 -9.21
N VAL A 192 -11.42 11.72 -9.67
CA VAL A 192 -12.11 10.75 -8.80
C VAL A 192 -11.17 10.21 -7.71
N LEU A 193 -9.90 9.96 -8.04
CA LEU A 193 -8.92 9.48 -7.06
C LEU A 193 -8.57 10.54 -6.00
N PHE A 194 -8.53 11.82 -6.37
CA PHE A 194 -8.37 12.93 -5.42
C PHE A 194 -9.60 13.14 -4.55
N ASP A 195 -10.81 13.03 -5.12
CA ASP A 195 -12.07 13.22 -4.40
C ASP A 195 -12.29 12.13 -3.33
N ASN A 196 -11.75 10.93 -3.54
CA ASN A 196 -11.87 9.79 -2.62
C ASN A 196 -10.52 9.43 -1.96
N LEU A 197 -9.62 10.40 -1.79
CA LEU A 197 -8.25 10.14 -1.31
C LEU A 197 -8.23 9.53 0.10
N GLU A 198 -9.18 9.91 0.95
CA GLU A 198 -9.33 9.39 2.33
C GLU A 198 -9.72 7.91 2.37
N ASP A 199 -10.44 7.43 1.35
CA ASP A 199 -10.90 6.04 1.22
C ASP A 199 -9.84 5.10 0.65
N LEU A 200 -8.69 5.61 0.19
CA LEU A 200 -7.67 4.79 -0.45
C LEU A 200 -6.84 3.99 0.57
N ASP A 201 -6.89 2.66 0.45
CA ASP A 201 -6.10 1.75 1.30
C ASP A 201 -4.59 1.81 1.08
N PHE A 202 -4.16 2.04 -0.17
CA PHE A 202 -2.74 1.97 -0.53
C PHE A 202 -2.32 3.07 -1.50
N LEU A 203 -1.53 4.03 -1.02
CA LEU A 203 -1.01 5.14 -1.83
C LEU A 203 0.40 4.87 -2.39
N ASN A 204 0.62 3.67 -2.96
CA ASN A 204 1.87 3.34 -3.64
C ASN A 204 1.72 3.45 -5.16
N LYS A 205 2.84 3.70 -5.87
CA LYS A 205 2.83 3.90 -7.34
C LYS A 205 2.10 2.79 -8.11
N ARG A 206 2.21 1.53 -7.68
CA ARG A 206 1.56 0.40 -8.37
C ARG A 206 0.06 0.35 -8.09
N ALA A 207 -0.36 0.64 -6.86
CA ALA A 207 -1.75 0.71 -6.46
C ALA A 207 -2.46 1.88 -7.15
N VAL A 208 -1.87 3.08 -7.16
CA VAL A 208 -2.41 4.25 -7.88
C VAL A 208 -2.59 3.96 -9.37
N MET A 209 -1.61 3.30 -10.01
CA MET A 209 -1.74 2.87 -11.41
C MET A 209 -2.87 1.86 -11.62
N LEU A 210 -3.13 0.99 -10.64
CA LEU A 210 -4.22 0.02 -10.70
C LEU A 210 -5.58 0.70 -10.51
N TYR A 211 -5.71 1.57 -9.50
CA TYR A 211 -6.93 2.37 -9.30
C TYR A 211 -7.29 3.18 -10.53
N LEU A 212 -6.34 3.91 -11.11
CA LEU A 212 -6.57 4.66 -12.35
C LEU A 212 -7.00 3.75 -13.51
N ARG A 213 -6.46 2.53 -13.60
CA ARG A 213 -6.87 1.58 -14.63
C ARG A 213 -8.28 1.02 -14.43
N GLU A 214 -8.71 0.81 -13.18
CA GLU A 214 -10.07 0.35 -12.89
C GLU A 214 -11.11 1.47 -13.05
N ILE A 215 -10.73 2.71 -12.75
CA ILE A 215 -11.62 3.88 -12.88
C ILE A 215 -11.77 4.31 -14.36
N THR A 216 -10.69 4.23 -15.14
CA THR A 216 -10.68 4.69 -16.53
C THR A 216 -11.00 3.57 -17.51
N THR A 217 -11.60 3.91 -18.65
CA THR A 217 -11.85 2.94 -19.74
C THR A 217 -10.58 2.53 -20.51
N LEU A 218 -9.40 3.00 -20.11
CA LEU A 218 -8.11 2.76 -20.76
C LEU A 218 -7.59 1.33 -20.45
N LYS A 219 -7.98 0.36 -21.29
CA LYS A 219 -7.69 -1.07 -21.12
C LYS A 219 -6.19 -1.43 -21.13
N SER A 220 -5.33 -0.62 -21.73
CA SER A 220 -3.89 -0.92 -21.86
C SER A 220 -3.02 -0.15 -20.87
N PRO A 221 -2.21 -0.83 -20.02
CA PRO A 221 -1.26 -0.18 -19.11
C PRO A 221 -0.26 0.75 -19.81
N LYS A 222 0.08 0.45 -21.07
CA LYS A 222 1.00 1.27 -21.88
C LYS A 222 0.36 2.59 -22.30
N GLN A 223 -0.92 2.55 -22.69
CA GLN A 223 -1.67 3.75 -23.06
C GLN A 223 -1.81 4.68 -21.87
N LEU A 224 -2.24 4.15 -20.71
CA LEU A 224 -2.34 4.93 -19.48
C LEU A 224 -1.00 5.55 -19.08
N SER A 225 0.10 4.79 -19.14
CA SER A 225 1.45 5.31 -18.82
C SER A 225 1.90 6.44 -19.77
N SER A 226 1.56 6.32 -21.05
CA SER A 226 1.85 7.34 -22.06
C SER A 226 1.10 8.64 -21.77
N VAL A 227 -0.21 8.54 -21.53
CA VAL A 227 -1.07 9.69 -21.22
C VAL A 227 -0.64 10.36 -19.91
N LEU A 228 -0.34 9.58 -18.86
CA LEU A 228 0.16 10.13 -17.58
C LEU A 228 1.49 10.88 -17.74
N THR A 229 2.33 10.49 -18.71
CA THR A 229 3.57 11.21 -19.00
C THR A 229 3.29 12.58 -19.61
N VAL A 230 2.24 12.70 -20.42
CA VAL A 230 1.76 13.98 -20.97
C VAL A 230 1.14 14.83 -19.87
N LEU A 231 0.22 14.28 -19.08
CA LEU A 231 -0.40 14.99 -17.95
C LEU A 231 0.64 15.47 -16.92
N LYS A 232 1.74 14.72 -16.74
CA LYS A 232 2.87 15.16 -15.90
C LYS A 232 3.55 16.42 -16.44
N LYS A 233 3.59 16.62 -17.76
CA LYS A 233 4.11 17.87 -18.35
C LYS A 233 3.16 19.02 -18.06
N TYR A 234 1.86 18.82 -18.25
CA TYR A 234 0.83 19.82 -17.93
C TYR A 234 0.88 20.23 -16.46
N TYR A 235 1.02 19.25 -15.56
CA TYR A 235 1.23 19.51 -14.13
C TYR A 235 2.43 20.42 -13.86
N LYS A 236 3.58 20.17 -14.51
CA LYS A 236 4.78 21.00 -14.33
C LYS A 236 4.54 22.44 -14.78
N THR A 237 3.92 22.62 -15.95
CA THR A 237 3.60 23.95 -16.48
C THR A 237 2.58 24.68 -15.61
N ALA A 238 1.49 24.01 -15.20
CA ALA A 238 0.49 24.59 -14.31
C ALA A 238 1.09 24.96 -12.94
N LYS A 239 1.98 24.13 -12.40
CA LYS A 239 2.68 24.41 -11.14
C LYS A 239 3.57 25.65 -11.26
N GLU A 240 4.37 25.75 -12.31
CA GLU A 240 5.25 26.90 -12.56
C GLU A 240 4.45 28.20 -12.72
N GLN A 241 3.31 28.15 -13.45
CA GLN A 241 2.40 29.29 -13.57
C GLN A 241 1.85 29.76 -12.22
N LEU A 242 1.49 28.83 -11.33
CA LEU A 242 1.00 29.16 -9.99
C LEU A 242 2.11 29.74 -9.10
N GLU A 243 3.34 29.22 -9.19
CA GLU A 243 4.50 29.74 -8.45
C GLU A 243 4.86 31.17 -8.90
N ILE A 244 4.81 31.46 -10.21
CA ILE A 244 5.03 32.81 -10.75
C ILE A 244 3.94 33.78 -10.26
N GLN A 245 2.67 33.40 -10.31
CA GLN A 245 1.55 34.23 -9.82
C GLN A 245 1.58 34.46 -8.30
N GLU A 246 2.20 33.58 -7.53
CA GLU A 246 2.45 33.78 -6.11
C GLU A 246 3.64 34.74 -5.89
N GLY A 247 4.72 34.58 -6.66
CA GLY A 247 5.88 35.47 -6.62
C GLY A 247 5.59 36.91 -7.03
N GLU A 248 4.76 37.12 -8.07
CA GLU A 248 4.32 38.47 -8.49
C GLU A 248 3.42 39.15 -7.45
N ARG A 249 2.66 38.38 -6.67
CA ARG A 249 1.81 38.88 -5.58
C ARG A 249 2.60 39.37 -4.36
N LEU A 250 3.85 38.91 -4.21
CA LEU A 250 4.78 39.29 -3.14
C LEU A 250 5.69 40.46 -3.54
N ALA A 251 5.61 40.96 -4.78
CA ALA A 251 6.34 42.15 -5.20
C ALA A 251 5.76 43.39 -4.49
N PRO A 252 6.59 44.24 -3.86
CA PRO A 252 6.10 45.44 -3.18
C PRO A 252 5.41 46.36 -4.19
N ALA A 253 4.19 46.80 -3.86
CA ALA A 253 3.51 47.85 -4.61
C ALA A 253 4.45 49.04 -4.75
N GLN A 254 4.70 49.47 -5.98
CA GLN A 254 5.47 50.69 -6.26
C GLN A 254 4.77 51.85 -5.53
N PRO A 255 5.48 52.66 -4.73
CA PRO A 255 4.87 53.83 -4.12
C PRO A 255 4.40 54.77 -5.23
N GLU A 256 3.13 55.19 -5.18
CA GLU A 256 2.60 56.26 -6.03
C GLU A 256 3.44 57.51 -5.77
N GLU A 257 4.17 57.98 -6.79
CA GLU A 257 4.88 59.25 -6.74
C GLU A 257 3.84 60.38 -6.67
N GLU A 258 3.65 60.95 -5.47
CA GLU A 258 2.98 62.25 -5.30
C GLU A 258 3.82 63.31 -6.03
N GLU A 259 3.39 63.70 -7.23
CA GLU A 259 3.81 64.95 -7.86
C GLU A 259 3.35 66.12 -6.99
N VAL A 260 4.22 66.55 -6.07
CA VAL A 260 4.08 67.82 -5.37
C VAL A 260 4.45 68.93 -6.36
N GLU A 261 3.43 69.48 -7.02
CA GLU A 261 3.53 70.68 -7.84
C GLU A 261 3.86 71.89 -6.94
N LEU A 262 5.15 72.18 -6.80
CA LEU A 262 5.67 73.39 -6.14
C LEU A 262 5.45 74.59 -7.06
N GLN A 263 4.35 75.31 -6.84
CA GLN A 263 4.19 76.68 -7.34
C GLN A 263 5.12 77.62 -6.56
N SER A 264 5.98 78.35 -7.26
CA SER A 264 6.68 79.56 -6.80
C SER A 264 6.80 80.52 -7.97
#